data_AF-A0A6G1KMW6-F1
#
_entry.id   AF-A0A6G1KMW6-F1
#
_cell.length_a   1.000
_cell.length_b   1.000
_cell.length_c   1.000
_cell.angle_alpha   90.00
_cell.angle_beta   90.00
_cell.angle_gamma   90.00
#
_symmetry.space_group_name_H-M   'P 1'
#
loop_
_entity.id
_entity.type
_entity.pdbx_description
1 polymer ?
#
loop_
_entity_poly.entity_id
_entity_poly.type
_entity_poly.pdbx_seq_one_letter_code
_entity_poly.pdbx_strand_id
1 'polypeptide(L)' 'SSSWAPFIGLIVVAIFCAGAWFAAPKGNDQTIWRSTLILSAVAMYLMWAITFLAQLHPLISPIRPNLRQDSDIH' A
#
# COMPACT_ATOMS: atom_id res chain seq x y z
N SER A 1 14.22 -7.67 -10.15
CA SER A 1 13.67 -6.55 -10.96
C SER A 1 12.43 -5.88 -10.33
N SER A 2 12.29 -5.84 -8.99
CA SER A 2 11.03 -5.42 -8.34
C SER A 2 11.07 -4.05 -7.66
N SER A 3 12.15 -3.28 -7.81
CA SER A 3 12.30 -1.97 -7.16
C SER A 3 11.38 -0.88 -7.72
N TRP A 4 10.71 -1.14 -8.84
CA TRP A 4 9.81 -0.17 -9.49
C TRP A 4 8.37 -0.15 -8.93
N ALA A 5 7.97 -1.22 -8.22
CA ALA A 5 6.64 -1.36 -7.63
C ALA A 5 6.21 -0.19 -6.70
N PRO A 6 7.06 0.28 -5.75
CA PRO A 6 6.69 1.43 -4.92
C PRO A 6 6.52 2.70 -5.77
N PHE A 7 7.35 2.94 -6.78
CA PHE A 7 7.20 4.14 -7.62
C PHE A 7 5.87 4.18 -8.37
N ILE A 8 5.41 3.03 -8.88
CA ILE A 8 4.10 2.90 -9.54
C ILE A 8 2.97 3.22 -8.55
N GLY A 9 3.02 2.66 -7.34
CA GLY A 9 2.03 2.94 -6.30
C GLY A 9 1.99 4.43 -5.91
N LEU A 10 3.15 5.08 -5.83
CA LEU A 10 3.27 6.51 -5.56
C LEU A 10 2.59 7.35 -6.65
N ILE A 11 2.79 6.99 -7.93
CA ILE A 11 2.15 7.67 -9.08
C ILE A 11 0.63 7.51 -9.02
N VAL A 12 0.12 6.31 -8.74
CA VAL A 12 -1.33 6.07 -8.63
C VAL A 12 -1.95 6.92 -7.52
N VAL A 13 -1.31 6.99 -6.36
CA VAL A 13 -1.79 7.79 -5.22
C VAL A 13 -1.70 9.29 -5.50
N ALA A 14 -0.66 9.74 -6.21
CA ALA A 14 -0.54 11.13 -6.65
C ALA A 14 -1.66 11.52 -7.62
N ILE A 15 -1.99 10.65 -8.60
CA ILE A 15 -3.12 10.86 -9.52
C ILE A 15 -4.44 10.85 -8.75
N PHE A 16 -4.62 9.95 -7.79
CA PHE A 16 -5.81 9.92 -6.94
C PHE A 16 -5.96 11.19 -6.10
N CYS A 17 -4.87 11.69 -5.50
CA CYS A 17 -4.86 12.98 -4.78
C CYS A 17 -5.22 14.15 -5.68
N ALA A 18 -4.65 14.20 -6.89
CA ALA A 18 -4.99 15.23 -7.87
C ALA A 18 -6.48 15.15 -8.26
N GLY A 19 -7.00 13.94 -8.49
CA GLY A 19 -8.42 13.71 -8.74
C GLY A 19 -9.30 14.15 -7.58
N ALA A 20 -8.96 13.79 -6.35
CA ALA A 20 -9.69 14.19 -5.13
C ALA A 20 -9.69 15.72 -4.93
N TRP A 21 -8.62 16.40 -5.34
CA TRP A 21 -8.53 17.86 -5.30
C TRP A 21 -9.51 18.54 -6.25
N PHE A 22 -9.68 17.99 -7.47
CA PHE A 22 -10.64 18.50 -8.45
C PHE A 22 -12.07 18.07 -8.15
N ALA A 23 -12.27 16.88 -7.58
CA ALA A 23 -13.57 16.35 -7.20
C ALA A 23 -14.14 16.97 -5.91
N ALA A 24 -13.38 17.80 -5.21
CA ALA A 24 -13.82 18.44 -3.98
C ALA A 24 -15.00 19.39 -4.25
N PRO A 25 -16.20 19.12 -3.69
CA PRO A 25 -17.38 19.94 -3.95
C PRO A 25 -17.15 21.37 -3.46
N LYS A 26 -17.58 22.36 -4.27
CA LYS A 26 -17.53 23.79 -3.91
C LYS A 26 -18.62 24.08 -2.87
N GLY A 27 -18.30 23.88 -1.59
CA GLY A 27 -19.20 24.09 -0.45
C GLY A 27 -18.42 24.37 0.84
N ASN A 28 -19.14 24.63 1.93
CA ASN A 28 -18.56 25.03 3.23
C ASN A 28 -17.56 24.00 3.80
N ASP A 29 -17.71 22.72 3.44
CA ASP A 29 -16.89 21.60 3.92
C ASP A 29 -15.73 21.22 2.99
N GLN A 30 -15.43 22.05 1.99
CA GLN A 30 -14.40 21.76 0.97
C GLN A 30 -13.02 21.43 1.57
N THR A 31 -12.62 22.11 2.66
CA THR A 31 -11.33 21.88 3.33
C THR A 31 -11.30 20.52 4.04
N ILE A 32 -12.40 20.11 4.67
CA ILE A 32 -12.52 18.80 5.32
C ILE A 32 -12.45 17.70 4.26
N TRP A 33 -13.16 17.88 3.15
CA TRP A 33 -13.17 16.91 2.05
C TRP A 33 -11.80 16.72 1.41
N ARG A 34 -11.06 17.81 1.16
CA ARG A 34 -9.70 17.74 0.59
C ARG A 34 -8.72 17.07 1.54
N SER A 35 -8.73 17.48 2.81
CA SER A 35 -7.75 16.99 3.79
C SER A 35 -7.97 15.52 4.13
N THR A 36 -9.20 15.10 4.42
CA THR A 36 -9.50 13.70 4.80
C THR A 36 -9.19 12.71 3.70
N LEU A 37 -9.60 12.97 2.44
CA LEU A 37 -9.31 12.06 1.33
C LEU A 37 -7.82 11.95 1.01
N ILE A 38 -7.11 13.08 1.01
CA ILE A 38 -5.65 13.09 0.77
C ILE A 38 -4.94 12.35 1.90
N LEU A 39 -5.29 12.63 3.16
CA LEU A 39 -4.64 12.02 4.32
C LEU A 39 -4.88 10.50 4.37
N SER A 40 -6.11 10.03 4.13
CA SER A 40 -6.43 8.60 4.09
C SER A 40 -5.73 7.89 2.94
N ALA A 41 -5.67 8.49 1.75
CA ALA A 41 -4.98 7.90 0.60
C ALA A 41 -3.46 7.77 0.86
N VAL A 42 -2.85 8.80 1.45
CA VAL A 42 -1.42 8.78 1.82
C VAL A 42 -1.15 7.77 2.93
N ALA A 43 -1.99 7.70 3.98
CA ALA A 43 -1.82 6.75 5.07
C ALA A 43 -1.93 5.29 4.61
N MET A 44 -2.91 4.99 3.76
CA MET A 44 -3.11 3.65 3.21
C MET A 44 -1.93 3.24 2.31
N TYR A 45 -1.40 4.18 1.52
CA TYR A 45 -0.22 3.94 0.70
C TYR A 45 1.06 3.73 1.52
N LEU A 46 1.28 4.54 2.56
CA LEU A 46 2.46 4.39 3.43
C LEU A 46 2.47 3.02 4.12
N MET A 47 1.33 2.55 4.62
CA MET A 47 1.20 1.22 5.23
C MET A 47 1.55 0.10 4.24
N TRP A 48 1.05 0.20 3.02
CA TRP A 48 1.39 -0.73 1.94
C TRP A 48 2.88 -0.67 1.55
N ALA A 49 3.45 0.53 1.39
CA ALA A 49 4.85 0.70 1.01
C ALA A 49 5.81 0.12 2.07
N ILE A 50 5.52 0.34 3.36
CA ILE A 50 6.33 -0.18 4.46
C ILE A 50 6.28 -1.71 4.51
N THR A 51 5.11 -2.33 4.32
CA THR A 51 4.99 -3.79 4.30
C THR A 51 5.70 -4.43 3.11
N PHE A 52 5.70 -3.77 1.94
CA PHE A 52 6.48 -4.23 0.78
C PHE A 52 7.99 -4.11 1.03
N LEU A 53 8.46 -2.98 1.60
CA LEU A 53 9.86 -2.79 1.96
C LEU A 53 10.34 -3.81 2.99
N ALA A 54 9.49 -4.17 3.96
CA ALA A 54 9.79 -5.20 4.95
C ALA A 54 9.98 -6.59 4.32
N GLN A 55 9.38 -6.86 3.17
CA GLN A 55 9.52 -8.13 2.43
C GLN A 55 10.68 -8.12 1.42
N LEU A 56 11.19 -6.95 1.02
CA LEU A 56 12.21 -6.85 -0.04
C LEU A 56 13.60 -7.35 0.40
N HIS A 57 13.91 -7.21 1.68
CA HIS A 57 15.13 -7.74 2.30
C HIS A 57 14.80 -8.44 3.63
N PRO A 58 14.22 -9.66 3.58
CA PRO A 58 13.82 -10.36 4.80
C PRO A 58 15.05 -10.86 5.57
N LEU A 59 15.22 -10.42 6.82
CA LEU A 59 16.26 -10.95 7.72
C LEU A 59 15.88 -12.31 8.34
N ILE A 60 14.58 -12.60 8.46
CA ILE A 60 14.06 -13.86 9.00
C ILE A 60 13.42 -14.63 7.85
N SER A 61 13.91 -15.85 7.63
CA SER A 61 13.24 -16.81 6.77
C SER A 61 12.16 -17.56 7.56
N PRO A 62 11.00 -17.87 6.96
CA PRO A 62 9.93 -18.57 7.66
C PRO A 62 10.39 -19.99 8.06
N ILE A 63 10.39 -20.27 9.37
CA ILE A 63 10.61 -21.61 9.92
C ILE A 63 9.27 -22.34 9.90
N ARG A 64 9.22 -23.49 9.23
CA ARG A 64 8.01 -24.26 8.96
C ARG A 64 8.12 -25.62 9.67
N PRO A 65 7.70 -25.73 10.94
CA PRO A 65 7.96 -26.90 11.78
C PRO A 65 7.08 -28.13 11.49
N ASN A 66 6.05 -28.01 10.63
CA ASN A 66 5.11 -29.10 10.32
C ASN A 66 4.61 -29.03 8.86
N LEU A 67 5.54 -28.99 7.90
CA LEU A 67 5.17 -29.33 6.53
C LEU A 67 4.97 -30.85 6.46
N ARG A 68 3.72 -31.29 6.31
CA ARG A 68 3.42 -32.69 5.97
C ARG A 68 4.15 -33.01 4.67
N GLN A 69 5.08 -33.97 4.71
CA GLN A 69 5.77 -34.41 3.51
C GLN A 69 4.81 -35.34 2.73
N ASP A 70 4.61 -35.08 1.45
CA ASP A 70 3.74 -35.89 0.58
C ASP A 70 4.18 -37.37 0.47
N SER A 71 5.36 -37.71 0.99
CA SER A 71 5.87 -39.08 1.13
C SER A 71 5.15 -39.92 2.18
N ASP A 72 4.36 -39.32 3.07
CA ASP A 72 3.62 -40.05 4.13
C ASP A 72 2.24 -40.54 3.66
N ILE A 73 1.96 -40.50 2.34
CA ILE A 73 0.69 -40.89 1.71
C ILE A 73 0.84 -42.19 0.88
N HIS A 74 2.01 -42.83 0.85
CA HIS A 74 2.24 -44.09 0.13
C HIS A 74 2.68 -45.26 1.02
#